data_AF-A0A7S0BD15-F1
#
_entry.id   AF-A0A7S0BD15-F1
#
_cell.length_a   1.000
_cell.length_b   1.000
_cell.length_c   1.000
_cell.angle_alpha   90.00
_cell.angle_beta   90.00
_cell.angle_gamma   90.00
#
_symmetry.space_group_name_H-M   'P 1'
#
loop_
_entity.id
_entity.type
_entity.pdbx_description
1 polymer ?
#
loop_
_entity_poly.entity_id
_entity_poly.type
_entity_poly.pdbx_seq_one_letter_code
_entity_poly.pdbx_strand_id
1 'polypeptide(L)'
;MDRMAFATSVVMHCGERSDPLRVSRRSMLKLVSSCGGVMLPCPLKIALADDDQIPEDIRSYASRVNSFTLPNGFKFVVLERGVSPTVSFVTYVDVGASDEIVGKTGIAHFLEHLAFKGTQKIGTKDYGREIALLNEIDDLTEQKKQISDNNRRKLSAIDEKILSATAQAEELVISNDFSRIVQQEYDNA
;
A
#
# COMPACT_ATOMS: atom_id res chain seq x y z
N MET A 1 -22.60 -19.31 14.15
CA MET A 1 -21.54 -18.41 14.62
C MET A 1 -20.40 -18.52 13.63
N ASP A 2 -20.56 -17.94 12.44
CA ASP A 2 -19.50 -17.92 11.45
C ASP A 2 -18.74 -16.61 11.58
N ARG A 3 -17.46 -16.73 11.95
CA ARG A 3 -16.52 -15.62 12.00
C ARG A 3 -16.14 -15.27 10.55
N MET A 4 -16.43 -14.06 10.12
CA MET A 4 -16.15 -13.57 8.76
C MET A 4 -14.98 -12.59 8.82
N ALA A 5 -13.93 -12.84 8.03
CA ALA A 5 -12.69 -12.09 8.04
C ALA A 5 -12.76 -10.89 7.06
N PHE A 6 -12.50 -9.69 7.54
CA PHE A 6 -12.17 -8.54 6.68
C PHE A 6 -10.68 -8.59 6.31
N ALA A 7 -10.39 -8.66 5.02
CA ALA A 7 -9.04 -8.45 4.49
C ALA A 7 -8.98 -7.03 3.91
N THR A 8 -8.75 -6.03 4.75
CA THR A 8 -8.32 -4.70 4.27
C THR A 8 -6.91 -4.87 3.72
N SER A 9 -6.79 -5.01 2.41
CA SER A 9 -5.51 -5.10 1.72
C SER A 9 -5.27 -3.77 1.01
N VAL A 10 -4.23 -3.03 1.42
CA VAL A 10 -3.62 -2.04 0.53
C VAL A 10 -2.68 -2.85 -0.35
N VAL A 11 -3.08 -3.09 -1.59
CA VAL A 11 -2.21 -3.80 -2.53
C VAL A 11 -1.36 -2.76 -3.25
N MET A 12 -0.15 -2.53 -2.74
CA MET A 12 0.91 -1.89 -3.53
C MET A 12 1.47 -2.93 -4.50
N HIS A 13 1.14 -2.79 -5.78
CA HIS A 13 1.59 -3.74 -6.79
C HIS A 13 3.04 -3.44 -7.17
N CYS A 14 3.95 -4.38 -6.91
CA CYS A 14 5.31 -4.36 -7.41
C CYS A 14 5.31 -5.01 -8.81
N GLY A 15 5.07 -4.23 -9.86
CA GLY A 15 4.96 -4.76 -11.22
C GLY A 15 5.22 -3.68 -12.27
N GLU A 16 5.97 -4.03 -13.31
CA GLU A 16 6.29 -3.16 -14.45
C GLU A 16 5.04 -2.46 -14.99
N ARG A 17 5.14 -1.13 -15.08
CA ARG A 17 4.13 -0.20 -15.56
C ARG A 17 3.56 -0.66 -16.90
N SER A 18 2.43 -1.35 -16.86
CA SER A 18 1.56 -1.54 -18.00
C SER A 18 0.25 -0.83 -17.70
N ASP A 19 0.07 0.35 -18.30
CA ASP A 19 -1.20 1.08 -18.29
C ASP A 19 -2.33 0.11 -18.67
N PRO A 20 -3.32 -0.17 -17.80
CA PRO A 20 -4.40 -1.11 -18.14
C PRO A 20 -5.36 -0.57 -19.21
N LEU A 21 -5.14 0.67 -19.70
CA LEU A 21 -6.05 1.38 -20.60
C LEU A 21 -5.37 1.88 -21.89
N ARG A 22 -4.15 1.46 -22.23
CA ARG A 22 -3.47 1.92 -23.46
C ARG A 22 -2.81 0.80 -24.25
N VAL A 23 -3.62 0.01 -24.97
CA VAL A 23 -3.13 -0.83 -26.08
C VAL A 23 -2.77 0.07 -27.26
N SER A 24 -1.58 0.67 -27.21
CA SER A 24 -1.05 1.46 -28.31
C SER A 24 -0.48 0.54 -29.40
N ARG A 25 -1.29 0.29 -30.42
CA ARG A 25 -0.85 -0.26 -31.70
C ARG A 25 0.18 0.69 -32.33
N ARG A 26 1.48 0.44 -32.18
CA ARG A 26 2.52 0.85 -33.14
C ARG A 26 3.90 0.26 -32.82
N SER A 27 4.25 -0.72 -33.63
CA SER A 27 5.53 -0.79 -34.35
C SER A 27 6.82 -1.00 -33.54
N MET A 28 7.23 -2.27 -33.39
CA MET A 28 8.65 -2.64 -33.38
C MET A 28 8.98 -3.45 -34.63
N LEU A 29 9.32 -2.73 -35.70
CA LEU A 29 10.10 -3.27 -36.80
C LEU A 29 11.56 -2.98 -36.46
N LYS A 30 12.33 -4.01 -36.09
CA LYS A 30 13.80 -4.15 -36.25
C LYS A 30 14.32 -5.25 -35.33
N LEU A 31 14.70 -6.39 -35.90
CA LEU A 31 16.11 -6.83 -36.03
C LEU A 31 16.10 -8.27 -36.57
N VAL A 32 16.28 -8.44 -37.88
CA VAL A 32 16.54 -9.76 -38.47
C VAL A 32 18.06 -9.93 -38.50
N SER A 33 18.59 -10.73 -37.58
CA SER A 33 19.98 -11.22 -37.64
C SER A 33 19.98 -12.69 -38.04
N SER A 34 20.35 -12.91 -39.29
CA SER A 34 20.98 -14.08 -39.89
C SER A 34 21.21 -15.29 -38.97
N CYS A 35 20.42 -16.35 -39.19
CA CYS A 35 20.89 -17.73 -39.13
C CYS A 35 20.21 -18.52 -40.25
N GLY A 36 21.01 -19.03 -41.18
CA GLY A 36 20.55 -19.89 -42.26
C GLY A 36 20.15 -21.27 -41.75
N GLY A 37 19.06 -21.81 -42.31
CA GLY A 37 18.60 -23.17 -42.04
C GLY A 37 17.09 -23.31 -42.15
N VAL A 38 16.63 -23.74 -43.32
CA VAL A 38 15.31 -24.31 -43.65
C VAL A 38 14.08 -23.58 -43.04
N MET A 39 13.52 -22.68 -43.83
CA MET A 39 12.26 -21.99 -43.58
C MET A 39 11.08 -22.97 -43.73
N LEU A 40 10.61 -23.54 -42.62
CA LEU A 40 9.20 -23.89 -42.50
C LEU A 40 8.47 -22.63 -41.99
N PRO A 41 7.54 -22.03 -42.75
CA PRO A 41 6.76 -20.91 -42.26
C PRO A 41 5.74 -21.46 -41.25
N CYS A 42 6.13 -21.54 -39.99
CA CYS A 42 5.17 -21.70 -38.91
C CYS A 42 4.53 -20.31 -38.71
N PRO A 43 3.24 -20.10 -39.05
CA PRO A 43 2.60 -18.85 -38.70
C PRO A 43 2.47 -18.85 -37.18
N LEU A 44 3.42 -18.20 -36.51
CA LEU A 44 3.28 -17.85 -35.10
C LEU A 44 2.18 -16.80 -35.02
N LYS A 45 0.92 -17.27 -35.00
CA LYS A 45 -0.23 -16.46 -34.62
C LYS A 45 0.00 -16.09 -33.17
N ILE A 46 0.46 -14.87 -32.92
CA ILE A 46 0.21 -14.20 -31.65
C ILE A 46 -1.31 -14.03 -31.60
N ALA A 47 -1.98 -14.99 -30.97
CA ALA A 47 -3.38 -14.86 -30.62
C ALA A 47 -3.47 -13.72 -29.61
N LEU A 48 -3.93 -12.56 -30.07
CA LEU A 48 -4.60 -11.64 -29.17
C LEU A 48 -5.74 -12.45 -28.58
N ALA A 49 -5.78 -12.61 -27.26
CA ALA A 49 -6.84 -13.34 -26.60
C ALA A 49 -8.18 -12.77 -27.09
N ASP A 50 -8.90 -13.55 -27.89
CA ASP A 50 -10.24 -13.18 -28.34
C ASP A 50 -11.10 -13.04 -27.08
N ASP A 51 -11.89 -11.96 -27.03
CA ASP A 51 -12.81 -11.60 -25.94
C ASP A 51 -13.76 -12.76 -25.55
N ASP A 52 -13.86 -13.78 -26.40
CA ASP A 52 -14.70 -14.98 -26.32
C ASP A 52 -14.21 -16.05 -25.32
N GLN A 53 -13.04 -15.88 -24.70
CA GLN A 53 -12.51 -16.81 -23.68
C GLN A 53 -12.73 -16.34 -22.24
N ILE A 54 -13.44 -15.24 -22.03
CA ILE A 54 -13.83 -14.78 -20.70
C ILE A 54 -15.08 -15.57 -20.26
N PRO A 55 -15.03 -16.30 -19.13
CA PRO A 55 -16.18 -16.99 -18.58
C PRO A 55 -17.42 -16.07 -18.48
N GLU A 56 -18.60 -16.60 -18.85
CA GLU A 56 -19.86 -15.83 -18.96
C GLU A 56 -20.23 -15.08 -17.68
N ASP A 57 -19.85 -15.63 -16.52
CA ASP A 57 -19.99 -15.01 -15.21
C ASP A 57 -19.14 -13.74 -15.06
N ILE A 58 -17.89 -13.74 -15.51
CA ILE A 58 -17.02 -12.55 -15.51
C ILE A 58 -17.56 -11.47 -16.46
N ARG A 59 -18.09 -11.85 -17.63
CA ARG A 59 -18.72 -10.90 -18.57
C ARG A 59 -19.96 -10.25 -17.95
N SER A 60 -20.79 -11.04 -17.27
CA SER A 60 -21.95 -10.55 -16.52
C SER A 60 -21.53 -9.56 -15.43
N TYR A 61 -20.48 -9.84 -14.66
CA TYR A 61 -19.96 -8.90 -13.66
C TYR A 61 -19.41 -7.62 -14.31
N ALA A 62 -18.65 -7.73 -15.39
CA ALA A 62 -18.08 -6.58 -16.10
C ALA A 62 -19.17 -5.60 -16.56
N SER A 63 -20.32 -6.10 -17.03
CA SER A 63 -21.45 -5.27 -17.46
C SER A 63 -22.12 -4.46 -16.33
N ARG A 64 -21.93 -4.88 -15.07
CA ARG A 64 -22.51 -4.28 -13.87
C ARG A 64 -21.54 -3.39 -13.09
N VAL A 65 -20.28 -3.33 -13.51
CA VAL A 65 -19.28 -2.45 -12.91
C VAL A 65 -19.61 -1.01 -13.28
N ASN A 66 -19.78 -0.16 -12.29
CA ASN A 66 -19.91 1.29 -12.47
C ASN A 66 -18.59 1.96 -12.11
N SER A 67 -18.14 2.92 -12.91
CA SER A 67 -16.92 3.67 -12.63
C SER A 67 -17.14 5.17 -12.79
N PHE A 68 -16.62 5.93 -11.84
CA PHE A 68 -16.70 7.38 -11.85
C PHE A 68 -15.44 7.99 -11.22
N THR A 69 -15.19 9.26 -11.51
CA THR A 69 -14.04 10.00 -10.99
C THR A 69 -14.52 11.24 -10.27
N LEU A 70 -14.06 11.41 -9.04
CA LEU A 70 -14.36 12.59 -8.23
C LEU A 70 -13.57 13.82 -8.74
N PRO A 71 -13.99 15.05 -8.39
CA PRO A 71 -13.29 16.27 -8.79
C PRO A 71 -11.83 16.36 -8.33
N ASN A 72 -11.46 15.63 -7.27
CA ASN A 72 -10.09 15.55 -6.76
C ASN A 72 -9.24 14.46 -7.46
N GLY A 73 -9.76 13.82 -8.51
CA GLY A 73 -9.05 12.80 -9.29
C GLY A 73 -9.17 11.36 -8.76
N PHE A 74 -9.85 11.12 -7.63
CA PHE A 74 -10.08 9.76 -7.14
C PHE A 74 -11.01 9.00 -8.07
N LYS A 75 -10.55 7.84 -8.55
CA LYS A 75 -11.33 6.94 -9.39
C LYS A 75 -11.95 5.83 -8.55
N PHE A 76 -13.27 5.70 -8.66
CA PHE A 76 -14.04 4.62 -8.04
C PHE A 76 -14.45 3.62 -9.10
N VAL A 77 -14.36 2.34 -8.74
CA VAL A 77 -14.86 1.20 -9.51
C VAL A 77 -15.72 0.39 -8.54
N VAL A 78 -17.03 0.37 -8.78
CA VAL A 78 -18.04 -0.16 -7.85
C VAL A 78 -18.82 -1.26 -8.53
N LEU A 79 -18.94 -2.41 -7.85
CA LEU A 79 -19.80 -3.51 -8.25
C LEU A 79 -20.76 -3.82 -7.11
N GLU A 80 -22.02 -3.47 -7.28
CA GLU A 80 -23.06 -3.78 -6.31
C GLU A 80 -23.44 -5.27 -6.41
N ARG A 81 -23.48 -5.98 -5.27
CA ARG A 81 -23.87 -7.39 -5.19
C ARG A 81 -24.84 -7.62 -4.03
N GLY A 82 -26.13 -7.80 -4.31
CA GLY A 82 -27.17 -8.07 -3.31
C GLY A 82 -27.23 -9.51 -2.77
N VAL A 83 -26.16 -10.30 -2.90
CA VAL A 83 -26.13 -11.71 -2.44
C VAL A 83 -25.88 -11.85 -0.95
N SER A 84 -25.28 -10.83 -0.32
CA SER A 84 -24.93 -10.80 1.09
C SER A 84 -24.83 -9.33 1.53
N PRO A 85 -25.23 -8.97 2.76
CA PRO A 85 -25.08 -7.62 3.31
C PRO A 85 -23.63 -7.34 3.73
N THR A 86 -22.67 -7.64 2.85
CA THR A 86 -21.24 -7.44 3.08
C THR A 86 -20.65 -6.53 2.02
N VAL A 87 -19.74 -5.67 2.43
CA VAL A 87 -19.01 -4.76 1.54
C VAL A 87 -17.52 -5.06 1.66
N SER A 88 -16.85 -5.15 0.52
CA SER A 88 -15.39 -5.19 0.44
C SER A 88 -14.91 -3.98 -0.34
N PHE A 89 -13.90 -3.30 0.18
CA PHE A 89 -13.27 -2.17 -0.50
C PHE A 89 -11.75 -2.34 -0.47
N VAL A 90 -11.12 -1.93 -1.55
CA VAL A 90 -9.67 -1.96 -1.73
C VAL A 90 -9.26 -0.61 -2.28
N THR A 91 -8.26 0.00 -1.67
CA THR A 91 -7.68 1.24 -2.17
C THR A 91 -6.37 0.91 -2.87
N TYR A 92 -6.27 1.31 -4.14
CA TYR A 92 -5.05 1.19 -4.92
C TYR A 92 -4.35 2.55 -4.98
N VAL A 93 -3.05 2.54 -4.76
CA VAL A 93 -2.17 3.69 -4.97
C VAL A 93 -1.16 3.27 -6.04
N ASP A 94 -1.03 4.08 -7.09
CA ASP A 94 -0.13 3.84 -8.20
C ASP A 94 1.32 4.24 -7.84
N VAL A 95 1.88 3.52 -6.87
CA VAL A 95 3.28 3.65 -6.43
C VAL A 95 3.76 2.33 -5.82
N GLY A 96 5.01 1.97 -6.07
CA GLY A 96 5.63 0.78 -5.48
C GLY A 96 7.15 0.81 -5.50
N ALA A 97 7.78 -0.34 -5.25
CA ALA A 97 9.25 -0.45 -5.24
C ALA A 97 9.89 -0.04 -6.59
N SER A 98 9.16 -0.16 -7.70
CA SER A 98 9.62 0.26 -9.03
C SER A 98 9.80 1.78 -9.16
N ASP A 99 9.16 2.58 -8.31
CA ASP A 99 9.26 4.04 -8.29
C ASP A 99 10.34 4.54 -7.32
N GLU A 100 11.06 3.62 -6.65
CA GLU A 100 12.10 3.96 -5.68
C GLU A 100 13.41 4.40 -6.34
N ILE A 101 14.13 5.29 -5.65
CA ILE A 101 15.45 5.73 -6.09
C ILE A 101 16.47 4.62 -5.80
N VAL A 102 17.32 4.31 -6.78
CA VAL A 102 18.41 3.34 -6.62
C VAL A 102 19.28 3.72 -5.42
N GLY A 103 19.52 2.77 -4.52
CA GLY A 103 20.25 2.98 -3.27
C GLY A 103 19.39 3.48 -2.10
N LYS A 104 18.09 3.73 -2.31
CA LYS A 104 17.10 4.05 -1.27
C LYS A 104 15.87 3.14 -1.40
N THR A 105 16.10 1.83 -1.36
CA THR A 105 15.06 0.83 -1.58
C THR A 105 14.34 0.45 -0.28
N GLY A 106 13.08 0.03 -0.38
CA GLY A 106 12.26 -0.44 0.75
C GLY A 106 11.39 0.63 1.40
N ILE A 107 11.34 1.84 0.85
CA ILE A 107 10.52 2.96 1.34
C ILE A 107 9.04 2.67 1.17
N ALA A 108 8.63 2.09 0.03
CA ALA A 108 7.23 1.76 -0.24
C ALA A 108 6.68 0.77 0.80
N HIS A 109 7.44 -0.30 1.06
CA HIS A 109 7.09 -1.28 2.09
C HIS A 109 7.12 -0.67 3.49
N PHE A 110 8.11 0.18 3.80
CA PHE A 110 8.16 0.87 5.08
C PHE A 110 6.93 1.79 5.29
N LEU A 111 6.51 2.51 4.25
CA LEU A 111 5.32 3.36 4.28
C LEU A 111 4.05 2.53 4.50
N GLU A 112 3.94 1.34 3.89
CA GLU A 112 2.83 0.42 4.13
C GLU A 112 2.70 0.05 5.62
N HIS A 113 3.82 -0.29 6.29
CA HIS A 113 3.81 -0.56 7.73
C HIS A 113 3.36 0.66 8.55
N LEU A 114 3.80 1.86 8.16
CA LEU A 114 3.45 3.09 8.86
C LEU A 114 1.99 3.51 8.64
N ALA A 115 1.39 3.19 7.49
CA ALA A 115 0.00 3.51 7.18
C ALA A 115 -0.99 2.94 8.22
N PHE A 116 -0.60 1.86 8.91
CA PHE A 116 -1.41 1.20 9.94
C PHE A 116 -1.02 1.54 11.39
N LYS A 117 -0.01 2.40 11.60
CA LYS A 117 0.42 2.79 12.95
C LYS A 117 -0.46 3.85 13.61
N GLY A 118 -1.37 4.46 12.87
CA GLY A 118 -2.34 5.42 13.37
C GLY A 118 -2.37 6.69 12.55
N THR A 119 -3.26 7.59 12.95
CA THR A 119 -3.43 8.93 12.40
C THR A 119 -3.60 9.92 13.55
N GLN A 120 -3.78 11.20 13.27
CA GLN A 120 -4.09 12.21 14.29
C GLN A 120 -5.40 11.92 15.08
N LYS A 121 -6.24 11.01 14.58
CA LYS A 121 -7.56 10.70 15.16
C LYS A 121 -7.74 9.25 15.59
N ILE A 122 -6.96 8.33 15.04
CA ILE A 122 -7.13 6.88 15.24
C ILE A 122 -5.79 6.31 15.69
N GLY A 123 -5.79 5.48 16.74
CA GLY A 123 -4.57 4.84 17.24
C GLY A 123 -3.83 5.61 18.34
N THR A 124 -4.42 6.70 18.84
CA THR A 124 -3.84 7.51 19.92
C THR A 124 -4.91 8.02 20.89
N LYS A 125 -4.58 8.08 22.18
CA LYS A 125 -5.44 8.69 23.23
C LYS A 125 -5.36 10.22 23.22
N ASP A 126 -4.20 10.76 22.88
CA ASP A 126 -3.93 12.20 22.87
C ASP A 126 -2.79 12.49 21.88
N TYR A 127 -3.18 12.82 20.64
CA TYR A 127 -2.23 13.16 19.58
C TYR A 127 -1.31 14.32 19.97
N GLY A 128 -1.84 15.34 20.66
CA GLY A 128 -1.08 16.54 21.01
C GLY A 128 0.05 16.24 21.99
N ARG A 129 -0.22 15.37 22.96
CA ARG A 129 0.81 14.90 23.89
C ARG A 129 1.77 13.91 23.26
N GLU A 130 1.27 12.98 22.44
CA GLU A 130 2.11 11.98 21.78
C GLU A 130 3.10 12.64 20.82
N ILE A 131 2.66 13.56 19.97
CA ILE A 131 3.56 14.24 19.02
C ILE A 131 4.62 15.07 19.73
N ALA A 132 4.31 15.66 20.89
CA ALA A 132 5.29 16.39 21.69
C ALA A 132 6.38 15.45 22.23
N LEU A 133 6.02 14.26 22.71
CA LEU A 133 6.96 13.25 23.18
C LEU A 133 7.81 12.68 22.04
N LEU A 134 7.21 12.41 20.88
CA LEU A 134 7.94 11.94 19.70
C LEU A 134 8.97 12.97 19.22
N ASN A 135 8.60 14.25 19.18
CA ASN A 135 9.54 15.33 18.86
C ASN A 135 10.68 15.43 19.89
N GLU A 136 10.39 15.25 21.19
CA GLU A 136 11.42 15.22 22.23
C GLU A 136 12.40 14.06 22.02
N ILE A 137 11.89 12.87 21.66
CA ILE A 137 12.72 11.70 21.34
C ILE A 137 13.63 11.99 20.14
N ASP A 138 13.10 12.61 19.09
CA ASP A 138 13.87 12.97 17.89
C ASP A 138 14.98 13.98 18.22
N ASP A 139 14.65 15.03 18.98
CA ASP A 139 15.62 16.04 19.42
C ASP A 139 16.72 15.44 20.32
N LEU A 140 16.36 14.55 21.25
CA LEU A 140 17.32 13.86 22.11
C LEU A 140 18.22 12.90 21.31
N THR A 141 17.64 12.22 20.32
CA THR A 141 18.38 11.30 19.45
C THR A 141 19.37 12.07 18.58
N GLU A 142 19.01 13.25 18.10
CA GLU A 142 19.92 14.12 17.36
C GLU A 142 21.02 14.68 18.27
N GLN A 143 20.69 15.11 19.49
CA GLN A 143 21.68 15.52 20.49
C GLN A 143 22.67 14.39 20.81
N LYS A 144 22.19 13.14 20.91
CA LYS A 144 23.03 11.97 21.15
C LYS A 144 24.08 11.78 20.06
N LYS A 145 23.74 11.99 18.78
CA LYS A 145 24.69 11.88 17.65
C LYS A 145 25.83 12.91 17.72
N GLN A 146 25.60 14.06 18.33
CA GLN A 146 26.61 15.12 18.46
C GLN A 146 27.57 14.89 19.64
N ILE A 147 27.29 13.93 20.51
CA ILE A 147 28.11 13.64 21.68
C ILE A 147 29.16 12.60 21.33
N SER A 148 30.42 12.94 21.60
CA SER A 148 31.55 12.00 21.48
C SER A 148 31.39 10.80 22.42
N ASP A 149 31.70 9.60 21.91
CA ASP A 149 31.56 8.30 22.60
C ASP A 149 32.29 8.21 23.95
N ASN A 150 33.32 9.03 24.15
CA ASN A 150 34.07 9.10 25.41
C ASN A 150 33.26 9.73 26.56
N ASN A 151 32.13 10.38 26.28
CA ASN A 151 31.31 11.06 27.28
C ASN A 151 30.16 10.19 27.80
N ARG A 152 30.50 9.02 28.37
CA ARG A 152 29.53 8.02 28.84
C ARG A 152 28.44 8.57 29.76
N ARG A 153 28.76 9.54 30.63
CA ARG A 153 27.77 10.13 31.56
C ARG A 153 26.70 10.95 30.83
N LYS A 154 27.08 11.70 29.78
CA LYS A 154 26.09 12.45 28.99
C LYS A 154 25.25 11.52 28.12
N LEU A 155 25.87 10.48 27.56
CA LEU A 155 25.17 9.45 26.79
C LEU A 155 24.13 8.72 27.66
N SER A 156 24.51 8.26 28.86
CA SER A 156 23.57 7.58 29.75
C SER A 156 22.41 8.49 30.18
N ALA A 157 22.68 9.77 30.46
CA ALA A 157 21.63 10.72 30.83
C ALA A 157 20.63 10.98 29.69
N ILE A 158 21.08 10.98 28.43
CA ILE A 158 20.18 11.11 27.27
C ILE A 158 19.41 9.81 27.04
N ASP A 159 20.06 8.66 27.17
CA ASP A 159 19.40 7.36 27.02
C ASP A 159 18.28 7.18 28.04
N GLU A 160 18.48 7.61 29.29
CA GLU A 160 17.43 7.63 30.32
C GLU A 160 16.24 8.51 29.92
N LYS A 161 16.50 9.69 29.33
CA LYS A 161 15.43 10.58 28.84
C LYS A 161 14.69 10.00 27.66
N ILE A 162 15.39 9.44 26.67
CA ILE A 162 14.79 8.78 25.52
C ILE A 162 13.90 7.63 25.99
N LEU A 163 14.39 6.80 26.92
CA LEU A 163 13.62 5.69 27.48
C LEU A 163 12.36 6.19 28.19
N SER A 164 12.48 7.23 29.01
CA SER A 164 11.34 7.82 29.71
C SER A 164 10.30 8.43 28.78
N ALA A 165 10.73 9.18 27.76
CA ALA A 165 9.83 9.77 26.77
C ALA A 165 9.16 8.69 25.92
N THR A 166 9.91 7.64 25.54
CA THR A 166 9.37 6.49 24.80
C THR A 166 8.29 5.77 25.60
N ALA A 167 8.55 5.48 26.88
CA ALA A 167 7.57 4.83 27.75
C ALA A 167 6.28 5.66 27.87
N GLN A 168 6.40 6.99 28.00
CA GLN A 168 5.23 7.89 28.05
C GLN A 168 4.47 7.93 26.73
N ALA A 169 5.18 7.86 25.58
CA ALA A 169 4.54 7.83 24.27
C ALA A 169 3.78 6.51 24.06
N GLU A 170 4.37 5.37 24.45
CA GLU A 170 3.73 4.05 24.37
C GLU A 170 2.42 3.97 25.16
N GLU A 171 2.31 4.66 26.30
CA GLU A 171 1.06 4.73 27.08
C GLU A 171 -0.10 5.40 26.33
N LEU A 172 0.21 6.26 25.35
CA LEU A 172 -0.78 6.98 24.53
C LEU A 172 -1.24 6.18 23.32
N VAL A 173 -0.47 5.19 22.89
CA VAL A 173 -0.77 4.38 21.71
C VAL A 173 -1.95 3.44 21.98
N ILE A 174 -2.92 3.44 21.06
CA ILE A 174 -4.03 2.48 21.03
C ILE A 174 -3.77 1.49 19.91
N SER A 175 -3.28 0.30 20.28
CA SER A 175 -2.96 -0.74 19.30
C SER A 175 -4.22 -1.30 18.63
N ASN A 176 -4.15 -1.52 17.31
CA ASN A 176 -5.21 -2.11 16.48
C ASN A 176 -6.54 -1.33 16.53
N ASP A 177 -6.49 -0.04 16.83
CA ASP A 177 -7.67 0.80 17.01
C ASP A 177 -8.54 0.86 15.75
N PHE A 178 -7.91 1.02 14.59
CA PHE A 178 -8.58 1.01 13.30
C PHE A 178 -9.40 -0.28 13.07
N SER A 179 -8.76 -1.44 13.23
CA SER A 179 -9.42 -2.74 13.04
C SER A 179 -10.57 -2.94 14.03
N ARG A 180 -10.41 -2.47 15.27
CA ARG A 180 -11.45 -2.54 16.30
C ARG A 180 -12.66 -1.67 15.95
N ILE A 181 -12.45 -0.45 15.46
CA ILE A 181 -13.52 0.46 15.02
C ILE A 181 -14.29 -0.18 13.86
N VAL A 182 -13.58 -0.68 12.84
CA VAL A 182 -14.22 -1.33 11.68
C VAL A 182 -15.07 -2.54 12.12
N GLN A 183 -14.55 -3.38 13.02
CA GLN A 183 -15.29 -4.53 13.54
C GLN A 183 -16.52 -4.10 14.35
N GLN A 184 -16.40 -3.08 15.19
CA GLN A 184 -17.50 -2.58 16.01
C GLN A 184 -18.63 -2.00 15.14
N GLU A 185 -18.31 -1.24 14.11
CA GLU A 185 -19.32 -0.72 13.17
C GLU A 185 -20.00 -1.85 12.39
N TYR A 186 -19.26 -2.91 12.04
CA TYR A 186 -19.84 -4.11 11.42
C TYR A 186 -20.81 -4.84 12.36
N ASP A 187 -20.45 -5.00 13.64
CA ASP A 187 -21.29 -5.70 14.62
C ASP A 187 -22.58 -4.90 14.97
N ASN A 188 -22.59 -3.59 14.71
CA ASN A 188 -23.72 -2.69 14.97
C ASN A 188 -24.70 -2.53 13.78
N ALA A 189 -24.32 -2.98 12.59
CA ALA A 189 -25.09 -2.86 11.35
C ALA A 189 -26.08 -4.03 11.16
#